data_AF-A0A2E7N7T7-F1
#
_entry.id   AF-A0A2E7N7T7-F1
#
_cell.length_a   1.000
_cell.length_b   1.000
_cell.length_c   1.000
_cell.angle_alpha   90.00
_cell.angle_beta   90.00
_cell.angle_gamma   90.00
#
_symmetry.space_group_name_H-M   'P 1'
#
loop_
_entity.id
_entity.type
_entity.pdbx_description
1 polymer ?
#
loop_
_entity_poly.entity_id
_entity_poly.type
_entity_poly.pdbx_seq_one_letter_code
_entity_poly.pdbx_strand_id
1 'polypeptide(L)'
;MASVKQRRAARKNIKKAQKKWKSMSSRQHALAQPQGRARKKPGTGGAGRFYRVVVRPKSEFVSFRNHDVGKAGHIQRLTGRRRSGSWATQAWLIAKTDAEVREGILVGKTKHAKEVISKLRRKPKKDKGDIFEAGPRKNIPEKSKPTPAMRKAQMKNIKKAQAARRKK
;
A
#
# COMPACT_ATOMS: atom_id res chain seq x y z
N MET A 1 22.84 17.70 -48.02
CA MET A 1 22.46 18.73 -47.01
C MET A 1 20.94 18.87 -46.92
N ALA A 2 20.37 19.09 -45.73
CA ALA A 2 18.93 19.31 -45.60
C ALA A 2 18.50 20.66 -46.21
N SER A 3 17.41 20.65 -46.99
CA SER A 3 16.85 21.84 -47.66
C SER A 3 16.33 22.89 -46.67
N VAL A 4 16.23 24.14 -47.12
CA VAL A 4 15.67 25.26 -46.33
C VAL A 4 14.25 24.95 -45.84
N LYS A 5 13.43 24.30 -46.67
CA LYS A 5 12.08 23.86 -46.33
C LYS A 5 12.09 22.83 -45.19
N GLN A 6 12.97 21.84 -45.26
CA GLN A 6 13.15 20.84 -44.19
C GLN A 6 13.63 21.48 -42.88
N ARG A 7 14.59 22.41 -42.93
CA ARG A 7 15.07 23.15 -41.75
C ARG A 7 13.96 23.98 -41.10
N ARG A 8 13.12 24.66 -41.90
CA ARG A 8 11.98 25.46 -41.40
C ARG A 8 10.90 24.59 -40.78
N ALA A 9 10.58 23.44 -41.40
CA ALA A 9 9.63 22.47 -40.85
C ALA A 9 10.13 21.88 -39.51
N ALA A 10 11.41 21.50 -39.43
CA ALA A 10 12.03 21.01 -38.21
C ALA A 10 11.93 22.03 -37.06
N ARG A 11 12.27 23.30 -37.31
CA ARG A 11 12.14 24.38 -36.30
C ARG A 11 10.71 24.57 -35.82
N LYS A 12 9.72 24.53 -36.72
CA LYS A 12 8.29 24.61 -36.36
C LYS A 12 7.86 23.43 -35.49
N ASN A 13 8.30 22.22 -35.83
CA ASN A 13 7.97 21.01 -35.07
C ASN A 13 8.63 21.01 -33.68
N ILE A 14 9.88 21.46 -33.57
CA ILE A 14 10.57 21.65 -32.28
C ILE A 14 9.79 22.64 -31.40
N LYS A 15 9.39 23.80 -31.94
CA LYS A 15 8.60 24.79 -31.18
C LYS A 15 7.25 24.22 -30.72
N LYS A 16 6.56 23.46 -31.57
CA LYS A 16 5.31 22.76 -31.21
C LYS A 16 5.53 21.74 -30.08
N ALA A 17 6.59 20.93 -30.18
CA ALA A 17 6.95 19.95 -29.16
C ALA A 17 7.30 20.60 -27.83
N GLN A 18 8.09 21.68 -27.84
CA GLN A 18 8.42 22.46 -26.64
C GLN A 18 7.19 23.10 -26.00
N LYS A 19 6.29 23.69 -26.79
CA LYS A 19 5.04 24.26 -26.27
C LYS A 19 4.18 23.20 -25.60
N LYS A 20 4.04 22.03 -26.24
CA LYS A 20 3.31 20.89 -25.68
C LYS A 20 3.97 20.40 -24.39
N TRP A 21 5.30 20.26 -24.37
CA TRP A 21 6.05 19.87 -23.18
C TRP A 21 5.80 20.85 -22.02
N LYS A 22 5.99 22.16 -22.22
CA LYS A 22 5.77 23.17 -21.18
C LYS A 22 4.35 23.22 -20.63
N SER A 23 3.35 22.84 -21.42
CA SER A 23 1.94 22.80 -20.99
C SER A 23 1.55 21.56 -20.17
N MET A 24 2.43 20.57 -20.05
CA MET A 24 2.13 19.33 -19.34
C MET A 24 2.25 19.50 -17.82
N SER A 25 1.35 18.86 -17.08
CA SER A 25 1.53 18.64 -15.64
C SER A 25 2.66 17.66 -15.36
N SER A 26 3.20 17.67 -14.14
CA SER A 26 4.23 16.73 -13.67
C SER A 26 3.86 15.26 -13.96
N ARG A 27 2.58 14.89 -13.81
CA ARG A 27 2.08 13.54 -14.12
C ARG A 27 2.09 13.24 -15.63
N GLN A 28 1.74 14.21 -16.47
CA GLN A 28 1.77 14.05 -17.93
C GLN A 28 3.21 13.93 -18.44
N HIS A 29 4.15 14.70 -17.88
CA HIS A 29 5.58 14.55 -18.17
C HIS A 29 6.09 13.14 -17.88
N ALA A 30 5.78 12.59 -16.70
CA ALA A 30 6.19 11.25 -16.31
C ALA A 30 5.64 10.14 -17.23
N LEU A 31 4.44 10.33 -17.80
CA LEU A 31 3.84 9.37 -18.74
C LEU A 31 4.36 9.52 -20.19
N ALA A 32 4.79 10.72 -20.56
CA ALA A 32 5.34 11.02 -21.88
C ALA A 32 6.80 10.55 -22.02
N GLN A 33 7.54 10.43 -20.92
CA GLN A 33 8.90 9.90 -20.96
C GLN A 33 8.92 8.37 -21.22
N PRO A 34 9.74 7.88 -22.16
CA PRO A 34 9.87 6.44 -22.46
C PRO A 34 10.25 5.62 -21.22
N GLN A 35 11.12 6.18 -20.38
CA GLN A 35 11.59 5.57 -19.12
C GLN A 35 10.43 5.35 -18.12
N GLY A 36 9.44 6.25 -18.10
CA GLY A 36 8.27 6.13 -17.23
C GLY A 36 7.30 5.01 -17.66
N ARG A 37 7.21 4.71 -18.97
CA ARG A 37 6.38 3.62 -19.52
C ARG A 37 6.94 2.23 -19.24
N ALA A 38 8.26 2.08 -19.22
CA ALA A 38 8.92 0.81 -18.92
C ALA A 38 8.83 0.41 -17.43
N ARG A 39 8.52 1.37 -16.54
CA ARG A 39 8.47 1.14 -15.10
C ARG A 39 7.33 0.20 -14.73
N LYS A 40 7.68 -1.00 -14.26
CA LYS A 40 6.72 -1.95 -13.66
C LYS A 40 6.11 -1.36 -12.38
N LYS A 41 4.84 -1.67 -12.13
CA LYS A 41 4.17 -1.27 -10.88
C LYS A 41 4.88 -1.92 -9.68
N PRO A 42 5.02 -1.22 -8.54
CA PRO A 42 5.63 -1.79 -7.35
C PRO A 42 5.00 -3.14 -6.96
N GLY A 43 5.84 -4.14 -6.72
CA GLY A 43 5.44 -5.52 -6.39
C GLY A 43 5.14 -6.42 -7.61
N THR A 44 4.85 -5.88 -8.79
CA THR A 44 4.51 -6.73 -9.96
C THR A 44 5.72 -7.39 -10.62
N GLY A 45 6.93 -6.87 -10.36
CA GLY A 45 8.18 -7.37 -10.97
C GLY A 45 8.91 -8.45 -10.18
N GLY A 46 8.49 -8.81 -8.96
CA GLY A 46 9.13 -9.86 -8.15
C GLY A 46 10.50 -9.48 -7.54
N ALA A 47 11.11 -8.36 -7.94
CA ALA A 47 12.43 -7.93 -7.47
C ALA A 47 12.39 -7.08 -6.17
N GLY A 48 11.22 -6.95 -5.52
CA GLY A 48 11.09 -6.15 -4.30
C GLY A 48 11.66 -6.83 -3.06
N ARG A 49 11.99 -6.05 -2.03
CA ARG A 49 12.41 -6.57 -0.70
C ARG A 49 11.23 -7.05 0.17
N PHE A 50 10.00 -6.74 -0.24
CA PHE A 50 8.79 -7.00 0.53
C PHE A 50 7.75 -7.73 -0.32
N TYR A 51 7.04 -8.66 0.31
CA TYR A 51 5.75 -9.15 -0.15
C TYR A 51 4.65 -8.17 0.25
N ARG A 52 3.75 -7.87 -0.68
CA ARG A 52 2.61 -6.98 -0.45
C ARG A 52 1.34 -7.80 -0.31
N VAL A 53 0.80 -7.87 0.91
CA VAL A 53 -0.45 -8.54 1.22
C VAL A 53 -1.60 -7.53 1.23
N VAL A 54 -2.42 -7.52 0.18
CA VAL A 54 -3.59 -6.66 0.01
C VAL A 54 -4.76 -7.18 0.85
N VAL A 55 -5.28 -6.28 1.69
CA VAL A 55 -6.43 -6.53 2.57
C VAL A 55 -7.66 -5.81 2.05
N ARG A 56 -7.50 -4.64 1.42
CA ARG A 56 -8.60 -3.85 0.86
C ARG A 56 -8.22 -3.28 -0.51
N PRO A 57 -9.19 -3.09 -1.42
CA PRO A 57 -8.94 -2.48 -2.71
C PRO A 57 -8.48 -1.04 -2.54
N LYS A 58 -7.56 -0.61 -3.40
CA LYS A 58 -6.99 0.75 -3.36
C LYS A 58 -8.06 1.84 -3.57
N SER A 59 -9.12 1.53 -4.31
CA SER A 59 -10.22 2.45 -4.66
C SER A 59 -11.02 2.95 -3.45
N GLU A 60 -10.97 2.25 -2.31
CA GLU A 60 -11.62 2.69 -1.07
C GLU A 60 -10.90 3.88 -0.39
N PHE A 61 -9.70 4.26 -0.88
CA PHE A 61 -8.81 5.19 -0.19
C PHE A 61 -8.40 6.37 -1.07
N VAL A 62 -8.17 7.51 -0.41
CA VAL A 62 -7.79 8.79 -1.03
C VAL A 62 -6.30 9.07 -0.85
N SER A 63 -5.76 8.81 0.34
CA SER A 63 -4.34 8.98 0.66
C SER A 63 -3.82 7.82 1.49
N PHE A 64 -2.51 7.61 1.47
CA PHE A 64 -1.84 6.48 2.12
C PHE A 64 -0.71 6.93 3.03
N ARG A 65 -0.45 6.15 4.09
CA ARG A 65 0.71 6.29 4.98
C ARG A 65 1.29 4.92 5.33
N ASN A 66 2.60 4.88 5.50
CA ASN A 66 3.30 3.69 5.99
C ASN A 66 3.60 3.85 7.48
N HIS A 67 3.46 2.75 8.21
CA HIS A 67 3.86 2.65 9.60
C HIS A 67 4.63 1.35 9.80
N ASP A 68 5.84 1.40 10.33
CA ASP A 68 6.53 0.19 10.80
C ASP A 68 5.76 -0.40 11.99
N VAL A 69 5.65 -1.73 12.02
CA VAL A 69 5.01 -2.48 13.09
C VAL A 69 6.02 -3.48 13.63
N GLY A 70 6.55 -3.20 14.83
CA GLY A 70 7.65 -3.97 15.42
C GLY A 70 9.01 -3.33 15.07
N LYS A 71 9.98 -4.17 14.69
CA LYS A 71 11.32 -3.70 14.30
C LYS A 71 11.26 -2.99 12.93
N ALA A 72 11.96 -1.87 12.83
CA ALA A 72 12.02 -1.08 11.60
C ALA A 72 12.49 -1.93 10.41
N GLY A 73 11.80 -1.80 9.26
CA GLY A 73 12.21 -2.44 8.01
C GLY A 73 11.78 -3.91 7.82
N HIS A 74 11.10 -4.50 8.79
CA HIS A 74 10.64 -5.90 8.73
C HIS A 74 9.19 -6.00 8.24
N ILE A 75 8.28 -5.42 9.02
CA ILE A 75 6.85 -5.44 8.72
C ILE A 75 6.32 -4.02 8.75
N GLN A 76 5.71 -3.61 7.64
CA GLN A 76 5.07 -2.31 7.53
C GLN A 76 3.59 -2.45 7.26
N ARG A 77 2.82 -1.56 7.86
CA ARG A 77 1.40 -1.43 7.66
C ARG A 77 1.14 -0.24 6.75
N LEU A 78 0.65 -0.52 5.54
CA LEU A 78 0.16 0.49 4.62
C LEU A 78 -1.29 0.81 4.97
N THR A 79 -1.49 1.95 5.63
CA THR A 79 -2.81 2.49 5.96
C THR A 79 -3.29 3.42 4.87
N GLY A 80 -4.59 3.48 4.67
CA GLY A 80 -5.25 4.41 3.78
C GLY A 80 -6.33 5.19 4.50
N ARG A 81 -6.44 6.48 4.18
CA ARG A 81 -7.54 7.34 4.58
C ARG A 81 -8.68 7.21 3.58
N ARG A 82 -9.89 6.93 4.06
CA ARG A 82 -11.10 6.84 3.24
C ARG A 82 -11.70 8.21 2.99
N ARG A 83 -12.66 8.30 2.05
CA ARG A 83 -13.42 9.53 1.79
C ARG A 83 -14.14 10.06 3.04
N SER A 84 -14.62 9.16 3.91
CA SER A 84 -15.21 9.52 5.20
C SER A 84 -14.23 10.07 6.25
N GLY A 85 -12.93 10.17 5.94
CA GLY A 85 -11.87 10.57 6.88
C GLY A 85 -11.35 9.43 7.77
N SER A 86 -12.10 8.33 7.90
CA SER A 86 -11.65 7.14 8.63
C SER A 86 -10.39 6.51 8.03
N TRP A 87 -9.55 5.92 8.88
CA TRP A 87 -8.34 5.20 8.47
C TRP A 87 -8.55 3.70 8.56
N ALA A 88 -8.09 2.97 7.54
CA ALA A 88 -8.06 1.51 7.57
C ALA A 88 -6.79 0.97 6.91
N THR A 89 -6.45 -0.28 7.22
CA THR A 89 -5.33 -0.98 6.58
C THR A 89 -5.70 -1.34 5.15
N GLN A 90 -4.87 -0.92 4.18
CA GLN A 90 -5.00 -1.30 2.79
C GLN A 90 -4.18 -2.55 2.49
N ALA A 91 -2.93 -2.59 2.95
CA ALA A 91 -2.04 -3.73 2.78
C ALA A 91 -1.02 -3.85 3.93
N TRP A 92 -0.43 -5.03 4.03
CA TRP A 92 0.78 -5.29 4.81
C TRP A 92 1.95 -5.48 3.87
N LEU A 93 3.11 -4.93 4.23
CA LEU A 93 4.38 -5.20 3.60
C LEU A 93 5.18 -6.07 4.56
N ILE A 94 5.52 -7.28 4.13
CA ILE A 94 6.29 -8.24 4.94
C ILE A 94 7.60 -8.49 4.23
N ALA A 95 8.73 -8.26 4.90
CA ALA A 95 10.04 -8.46 4.30
C ALA A 95 10.20 -9.92 3.85
N LYS A 96 10.90 -10.13 2.73
CA LYS A 96 11.17 -11.48 2.21
C LYS A 96 12.03 -12.32 3.14
N THR A 97 12.77 -11.70 4.05
CA THR A 97 13.50 -12.37 5.13
C THR A 97 12.58 -12.96 6.19
N ASP A 98 11.39 -12.38 6.36
CA ASP A 98 10.43 -12.74 7.42
C ASP A 98 9.31 -13.66 6.94
N ALA A 99 9.23 -13.95 5.64
CA ALA A 99 8.19 -14.77 5.04
C ALA A 99 8.70 -15.55 3.82
N GLU A 100 8.01 -16.62 3.47
CA GLU A 100 8.24 -17.40 2.26
C GLU A 100 6.92 -17.79 1.61
N VAL A 101 7.00 -18.22 0.36
CA VAL A 101 5.85 -18.68 -0.40
C VAL A 101 5.92 -20.20 -0.48
N ARG A 102 4.91 -20.88 0.05
CA ARG A 102 4.72 -22.34 -0.08
C ARG A 102 3.44 -22.58 -0.85
N GLU A 103 3.50 -23.30 -1.96
CA GLU A 103 2.31 -23.66 -2.78
C GLU A 103 1.45 -22.43 -3.17
N GLY A 104 2.10 -21.29 -3.45
CA GLY A 104 1.39 -20.05 -3.79
C GLY A 104 0.72 -19.33 -2.61
N ILE A 105 0.99 -19.76 -1.37
CA ILE A 105 0.51 -19.14 -0.14
C ILE A 105 1.69 -18.50 0.61
N LEU A 106 1.50 -17.27 1.09
CA LEU A 106 2.51 -16.60 1.92
C LEU A 106 2.46 -17.12 3.36
N VAL A 107 3.60 -17.61 3.86
CA VAL A 107 3.78 -18.14 5.20
C VAL A 107 4.86 -17.34 5.93
N GLY A 108 4.59 -16.97 7.19
CA GLY A 108 5.54 -16.23 8.02
C GLY A 108 6.63 -17.14 8.60
N LYS A 109 7.89 -16.70 8.52
CA LYS A 109 9.04 -17.35 9.17
C LYS A 109 9.16 -16.89 10.63
N THR A 110 9.10 -15.58 10.84
CA THR A 110 9.27 -14.97 12.17
C THR A 110 7.96 -14.95 12.96
N LYS A 111 8.06 -14.86 14.30
CA LYS A 111 6.90 -14.79 15.20
C LYS A 111 5.95 -13.65 14.82
N HIS A 112 6.48 -12.46 14.52
CA HIS A 112 5.66 -11.31 14.14
C HIS A 112 4.99 -11.48 12.78
N ALA A 113 5.68 -12.05 11.78
CA ALA A 113 5.08 -12.32 10.48
C ALA A 113 3.95 -13.36 10.60
N LYS A 114 4.16 -14.43 11.39
CA LYS A 114 3.12 -15.43 11.70
C LYS A 114 1.91 -14.79 12.38
N GLU A 115 2.13 -13.89 13.34
CA GLU A 115 1.06 -13.18 14.05
C GLU A 115 0.26 -12.24 13.14
N VAL A 116 0.93 -11.52 12.23
CA VAL A 116 0.23 -10.66 11.26
C VAL A 116 -0.61 -11.51 10.32
N ILE A 117 -0.02 -12.58 9.76
CA ILE A 117 -0.69 -13.46 8.80
C ILE A 117 -1.89 -14.17 9.43
N SER A 118 -1.79 -14.62 10.69
CA SER A 118 -2.88 -15.30 11.39
C SER A 118 -4.09 -14.39 11.67
N LYS A 119 -3.86 -13.07 11.81
CA LYS A 119 -4.93 -12.07 12.03
C LYS A 119 -5.62 -11.63 10.74
N LEU A 120 -5.18 -12.12 9.57
CA LEU A 120 -5.83 -11.86 8.29
C LEU A 120 -7.08 -12.73 8.15
N ARG A 121 -8.02 -12.31 7.31
CA ARG A 121 -9.27 -13.07 7.11
C ARG A 121 -9.02 -14.42 6.43
N ARG A 122 -8.11 -14.44 5.46
CA ARG A 122 -7.72 -15.63 4.70
C ARG A 122 -6.21 -15.70 4.64
N LYS A 123 -5.68 -16.91 4.44
CA LYS A 123 -4.26 -17.10 4.12
C LYS A 123 -3.93 -16.29 2.84
N PRO A 124 -2.83 -15.51 2.81
CA PRO A 124 -2.53 -14.68 1.65
C PRO A 124 -2.23 -15.56 0.43
N LYS A 125 -3.10 -15.50 -0.58
CA LYS A 125 -2.92 -16.23 -1.85
C LYS A 125 -2.20 -15.33 -2.84
N LYS A 126 -1.25 -15.90 -3.59
CA LYS A 126 -0.51 -15.17 -4.63
C LYS A 126 -1.47 -14.69 -5.72
N ASP A 127 -1.36 -13.42 -6.07
CA ASP A 127 -2.04 -12.80 -7.19
C ASP A 127 -1.03 -12.58 -8.33
N LYS A 128 -0.06 -11.67 -8.15
CA LYS A 128 0.94 -11.37 -9.17
C LYS A 128 2.28 -10.93 -8.57
N GLY A 129 3.38 -11.52 -9.05
CA GLY A 129 4.73 -11.17 -8.58
C GLY A 129 4.85 -11.34 -7.06
N ASP A 130 5.14 -10.25 -6.35
CA ASP A 130 5.21 -10.17 -4.88
C ASP A 130 3.87 -9.75 -4.24
N ILE A 131 2.77 -9.72 -4.98
CA ILE A 131 1.43 -9.30 -4.51
C ILE A 131 0.61 -10.52 -4.11
N PHE A 132 0.03 -10.45 -2.92
CA PHE A 132 -0.83 -11.46 -2.33
C PHE A 132 -2.14 -10.83 -1.87
N GLU A 133 -3.20 -11.62 -1.81
CA GLU A 133 -4.50 -11.16 -1.33
C GLU A 133 -4.98 -11.98 -0.14
N ALA A 134 -5.44 -11.28 0.90
CA ALA A 134 -6.08 -11.87 2.07
C ALA A 134 -7.54 -11.43 2.25
N GLY A 135 -7.93 -10.34 1.59
CA GLY A 135 -9.26 -9.76 1.67
C GLY A 135 -9.58 -9.07 3.01
N PRO A 136 -10.68 -8.30 3.07
CA PRO A 136 -10.99 -7.47 4.23
C PRO A 136 -11.47 -8.33 5.39
N ARG A 137 -11.18 -7.89 6.62
CA ARG A 137 -11.75 -8.50 7.84
C ARG A 137 -13.28 -8.65 7.71
N LYS A 138 -13.82 -9.72 8.29
CA LYS A 138 -15.26 -9.99 8.31
C LYS A 138 -15.99 -8.77 8.89
N ASN A 139 -17.04 -8.32 8.20
CA ASN A 139 -17.91 -7.28 8.75
C ASN A 139 -18.69 -7.88 9.92
N ILE A 140 -18.62 -7.25 11.10
CA ILE A 140 -19.33 -7.70 12.30
C ILE A 140 -20.60 -6.85 12.41
N PRO A 141 -21.80 -7.46 12.43
CA PRO A 141 -23.07 -6.74 12.57
C PRO A 141 -23.09 -5.85 13.82
N GLU A 142 -23.77 -4.70 13.74
CA GLU A 142 -23.83 -3.76 14.87
C GLU A 142 -24.47 -4.39 16.12
N LYS A 143 -25.53 -5.19 15.92
CA LYS A 143 -26.17 -5.96 17.00
C LYS A 143 -25.24 -6.93 17.75
N SER A 144 -24.13 -7.32 17.13
CA SER A 144 -23.13 -8.22 17.71
C SER A 144 -21.99 -7.45 18.39
N LYS A 145 -22.01 -6.11 18.34
CA LYS A 145 -21.09 -5.24 19.08
C LYS A 145 -21.72 -4.87 20.43
N PRO A 146 -20.90 -4.66 21.48
CA PRO A 146 -19.44 -4.72 21.49
C PRO A 146 -18.89 -6.16 21.58
N THR A 147 -17.93 -6.48 20.72
CA THR A 147 -17.24 -7.79 20.71
C THR A 147 -16.42 -8.01 22.00
N PRO A 148 -16.07 -9.27 22.35
CA PRO A 148 -15.23 -9.54 23.52
C PRO A 148 -13.90 -8.76 23.53
N ALA A 149 -13.29 -8.58 22.36
CA ALA A 149 -12.09 -7.76 22.20
C ALA A 149 -12.35 -6.27 22.48
N MET A 150 -13.49 -5.73 22.05
CA MET A 150 -13.89 -4.35 22.35
C MET A 150 -14.12 -4.15 23.84
N ARG A 151 -14.81 -5.09 24.50
CA ARG A 151 -15.03 -5.05 25.97
C ARG A 151 -13.70 -5.07 26.74
N LYS A 152 -12.78 -5.97 26.37
CA LYS A 152 -11.42 -6.00 26.96
C LYS A 152 -10.66 -4.69 26.76
N ALA A 153 -10.72 -4.11 25.57
CA ALA A 153 -10.08 -2.81 25.29
C ALA A 153 -10.71 -1.68 26.10
N GLN A 154 -12.04 -1.64 26.19
CA GLN A 154 -12.78 -0.65 26.98
C GLN A 154 -12.39 -0.73 28.45
N MET A 155 -12.41 -1.92 29.05
CA MET A 155 -11.98 -2.12 30.44
C MET A 155 -10.53 -1.66 30.68
N LYS A 156 -9.61 -1.98 29.76
CA LYS A 156 -8.21 -1.54 29.85
C LYS A 156 -8.08 -0.01 29.81
N ASN A 157 -8.85 0.65 28.95
CA ASN A 157 -8.85 2.11 28.84
C ASN A 157 -9.46 2.76 30.08
N ILE A 158 -10.54 2.21 30.63
CA ILE A 158 -11.13 2.68 31.90
C ILE A 158 -10.11 2.59 33.04
N LYS A 159 -9.45 1.43 33.20
CA LYS A 159 -8.38 1.26 34.20
C LYS A 159 -7.25 2.27 34.01
N LYS A 160 -6.84 2.52 32.76
CA LYS A 160 -5.80 3.51 32.44
C LYS A 160 -6.24 4.94 32.83
N ALA A 161 -7.49 5.31 32.56
CA ALA A 161 -8.04 6.60 32.93
C ALA A 161 -8.17 6.77 34.45
N GLN A 162 -8.63 5.74 35.17
CA GLN A 162 -8.69 5.74 36.62
C GLN A 162 -7.31 5.89 37.26
N ALA A 163 -6.30 5.15 36.75
CA ALA A 163 -4.93 5.28 37.23
C ALA A 163 -4.36 6.68 36.97
N ALA A 164 -4.63 7.28 35.81
CA ALA A 164 -4.22 8.66 35.51
C ALA A 164 -4.90 9.68 36.45
N ARG A 165 -6.19 9.49 36.77
CA ARG A 165 -6.92 10.34 37.72
C ARG A 165 -6.38 10.22 39.15
N ARG A 166 -5.99 9.02 39.59
CA ARG A 166 -5.42 8.77 40.93
C ARG A 166 -4.00 9.28 41.12
N LYS A 167 -3.27 9.56 40.02
CA LYS A 167 -1.93 10.17 40.04
C LYS A 167 -1.97 11.70 40.09
N LYS A 168 -3.16 12.29 40.01
CA LYS A 168 -3.40 13.72 40.12
C LYS A 168 -3.85 14.02 41.54
#